data_AF-A0A532AL16-F1
#
_entry.id   AF-A0A532AL16-F1
#
_cell.length_a   1.000
_cell.length_b   1.000
_cell.length_c   1.000
_cell.angle_alpha   90.00
_cell.angle_beta   90.00
_cell.angle_gamma   90.00
#
_symmetry.space_group_name_H-M   'P 1'
#
loop_
_entity.id
_entity.type
_entity.pdbx_description
1 polymer ?
#
loop_
_entity_poly.entity_id
_entity_poly.type
_entity_poly.pdbx_seq_one_letter_code
_entity_poly.pdbx_strand_id
1 'polypeptide(L)'
;LYNTVILLLSGTTVTWAHHALIHGDRKGLINGLVLTVGLGMLFTMVQAYEYMHAPFGFRDSIYGATFFMATGFHGFHVIIGTIFLLVCLVRAMKGDFTPKQHFGFEAAAWYWHFVDVVWLFLFTSVYVWAS
;
A
#
# COMPACT_ATOMS: atom_id res chain seq x y z
N LEU A 1 -6.45 6.54 -11.98
CA LEU A 1 -5.82 5.42 -12.73
C LEU A 1 -4.39 5.12 -12.27
N TYR A 2 -3.48 6.11 -12.23
CA TYR A 2 -2.08 5.92 -11.82
C TYR A 2 -1.93 5.26 -10.43
N ASN A 3 -2.68 5.76 -9.43
CA ASN A 3 -2.70 5.20 -8.07
C ASN A 3 -3.09 3.71 -8.03
N THR A 4 -4.05 3.30 -8.86
CA THR A 4 -4.50 1.91 -8.96
C THR A 4 -3.42 1.00 -9.54
N VAL A 5 -2.70 1.45 -10.58
CA VAL A 5 -1.59 0.68 -11.15
C VAL A 5 -0.44 0.56 -10.15
N ILE A 6 -0.12 1.63 -9.42
CA ILE A 6 0.94 1.63 -8.39
C ILE A 6 0.63 0.62 -7.29
N LEU A 7 -0.60 0.58 -6.77
CA LEU A 7 -0.97 -0.38 -5.72
C LEU A 7 -0.96 -1.83 -6.23
N LEU A 8 -1.50 -2.09 -7.42
CA LEU A 8 -1.48 -3.45 -7.98
C LEU A 8 -0.04 -3.96 -8.21
N LEU A 9 0.87 -3.09 -8.66
CA LEU A 9 2.30 -3.42 -8.78
C LEU A 9 2.96 -3.61 -7.40
N SER A 10 2.50 -2.90 -6.37
CA SER A 10 2.99 -3.10 -5.01
C SER A 10 2.55 -4.47 -4.45
N GLY A 11 1.35 -4.94 -4.79
CA GLY A 11 0.87 -6.28 -4.46
C GLY A 11 1.67 -7.40 -5.12
N THR A 12 2.11 -7.22 -6.37
CA THR A 12 2.96 -8.23 -7.04
C THR A 12 4.38 -8.26 -6.47
N THR A 13 4.95 -7.10 -6.13
CA THR A 13 6.29 -7.00 -5.53
C THR A 13 6.34 -7.59 -4.12
N VAL A 14 5.31 -7.41 -3.29
CA VAL A 14 5.25 -8.03 -1.95
C VAL A 14 5.09 -9.55 -2.04
N THR A 15 4.32 -10.04 -3.02
CA THR A 15 4.19 -11.49 -3.29
C THR A 15 5.52 -12.07 -3.75
N TRP A 16 6.27 -11.36 -4.59
CA TRP A 16 7.62 -11.77 -4.99
C TRP A 16 8.57 -11.81 -3.79
N ALA A 17 8.52 -10.82 -2.91
CA ALA A 17 9.29 -10.79 -1.67
C ALA A 17 8.98 -12.01 -0.78
N HIS A 18 7.69 -12.37 -0.68
CA HIS A 18 7.26 -13.55 0.07
C HIS A 18 7.83 -14.84 -0.53
N HIS A 19 7.73 -15.01 -1.84
CA HIS A 19 8.25 -16.19 -2.52
C HIS A 19 9.78 -16.31 -2.38
N ALA A 20 10.50 -15.18 -2.48
CA ALA A 20 11.95 -15.13 -2.27
C ALA A 20 12.34 -15.54 -0.84
N LEU A 21 11.58 -15.11 0.17
CA LEU A 21 11.79 -15.51 1.56
C LEU A 21 11.63 -17.01 1.79
N ILE A 22 10.60 -17.63 1.20
CA ILE A 22 10.36 -19.08 1.31
C ILE A 22 11.50 -19.88 0.65
N HIS A 23 12.07 -19.37 -0.44
CA HIS A 23 13.21 -19.97 -1.13
C HIS A 23 14.57 -19.64 -0.50
N GLY A 24 14.59 -18.86 0.58
CA GLY A 24 15.82 -18.43 1.25
C GLY A 24 16.64 -17.37 0.48
N ASP A 25 16.08 -16.77 -0.58
CA ASP A 25 16.71 -15.67 -1.31
C ASP A 25 16.50 -14.34 -0.58
N ARG A 26 17.48 -13.99 0.26
CA ARG A 26 17.48 -12.74 1.02
C ARG A 26 17.61 -11.50 0.14
N LYS A 27 18.30 -11.57 -1.01
CA LYS A 27 18.43 -10.41 -1.91
C LYS A 27 17.10 -10.13 -2.60
N GLY A 28 16.41 -11.17 -3.06
CA GLY A 28 15.05 -11.08 -3.62
C GLY A 28 14.05 -10.50 -2.61
N LEU A 29 14.08 -10.96 -1.36
CA LEU A 29 13.24 -10.44 -0.28
C LEU A 29 13.46 -8.93 -0.06
N ILE A 30 14.72 -8.50 0.09
CA ILE A 30 15.06 -7.09 0.35
C ILE A 30 14.64 -6.23 -0.85
N ASN A 31 14.99 -6.64 -2.07
CA ASN A 31 14.65 -5.88 -3.28
C ASN A 31 13.14 -5.76 -3.47
N GLY A 32 12.38 -6.85 -3.28
CA GLY A 32 10.93 -6.82 -3.36
C GLY A 32 10.31 -5.88 -2.33
N LEU A 33 10.75 -5.97 -1.06
CA LEU A 33 10.28 -5.09 0.01
C LEU A 33 10.61 -3.61 -0.24
N VAL A 34 11.82 -3.29 -0.72
CA VAL A 34 12.21 -1.93 -1.08
C VAL A 34 11.30 -1.36 -2.18
N LEU A 35 11.00 -2.17 -3.20
CA LEU A 35 10.10 -1.77 -4.28
C LEU A 35 8.68 -1.54 -3.75
N THR A 36 8.13 -2.46 -2.93
CA THR A 36 6.78 -2.30 -2.35
C THR A 36 6.69 -1.03 -1.51
N VAL A 37 7.67 -0.79 -0.63
CA VAL A 37 7.71 0.41 0.22
C VAL A 37 7.84 1.69 -0.61
N GLY A 38 8.66 1.68 -1.66
CA GLY A 38 8.79 2.80 -2.60
C GLY A 38 7.48 3.10 -3.34
N LEU A 39 6.78 2.06 -3.80
CA LEU A 39 5.47 2.20 -4.45
C LEU A 39 4.40 2.72 -3.49
N GLY A 40 4.39 2.27 -2.23
CA GLY A 40 3.49 2.78 -1.19
C GLY A 40 3.70 4.27 -0.87
N MET A 41 4.96 4.70 -0.79
CA MET A 41 5.29 6.13 -0.65
C MET A 41 4.86 6.95 -1.86
N LEU A 42 5.10 6.43 -3.07
CA LEU A 42 4.69 7.09 -4.31
C LEU A 42 3.16 7.26 -4.36
N PHE A 43 2.39 6.23 -3.99
CA PHE A 43 0.93 6.32 -3.89
C PHE A 43 0.51 7.46 -2.96
N THR A 44 1.12 7.54 -1.77
CA THR A 44 0.80 8.58 -0.78
C THR A 44 1.10 9.98 -1.31
N MET A 45 2.21 10.16 -2.03
CA MET A 45 2.57 11.44 -2.66
C MET A 45 1.58 11.85 -3.75
N VAL A 46 1.19 10.91 -4.62
CA VAL A 46 0.22 11.19 -5.67
C VAL A 46 -1.17 11.48 -5.08
N GLN A 47 -1.57 10.79 -4.02
CA GLN A 47 -2.82 11.08 -3.32
C GLN A 47 -2.82 12.48 -2.68
N ALA A 48 -1.69 12.88 -2.08
CA ALA A 48 -1.54 14.24 -1.54
C ALA A 48 -1.62 15.31 -2.66
N TYR A 49 -1.00 15.05 -3.81
CA TYR A 49 -1.08 15.93 -4.98
C TYR A 49 -2.53 16.07 -5.49
N GLU A 50 -3.28 14.96 -5.54
CA GLU A 50 -4.69 14.95 -5.92
C GLU A 50 -5.52 15.81 -4.95
N TYR A 51 -5.28 15.71 -3.65
CA TYR A 51 -6.00 16.52 -2.66
C TYR A 51 -5.72 18.02 -2.78
N MET A 52 -4.51 18.40 -3.18
CA MET A 52 -4.14 19.80 -3.39
C MET A 52 -4.74 20.42 -4.65
N HIS A 53 -4.98 19.60 -5.69
CA HIS A 53 -5.51 20.05 -6.98
C HIS A 53 -7.01 19.76 -7.16
N ALA A 54 -7.65 19.13 -6.17
CA ALA A 54 -9.07 18.85 -6.22
C ALA A 54 -9.88 20.18 -6.26
N PRO A 55 -10.83 20.34 -7.19
CA PRO A 55 -11.64 21.56 -7.32
C PRO A 55 -12.73 21.68 -6.25
N PHE A 56 -12.84 20.70 -5.34
CA PHE A 56 -13.82 20.64 -4.27
C PHE A 56 -13.13 20.38 -2.92
N GLY A 57 -13.59 21.05 -1.89
CA GLY A 57 -13.13 20.91 -0.51
C GLY A 57 -14.00 19.98 0.33
N PHE A 58 -13.48 19.63 1.50
CA PHE A 58 -14.16 18.76 2.48
C PHE A 58 -15.55 19.28 2.91
N ARG A 59 -15.72 20.61 2.99
CA ARG A 59 -16.94 21.26 3.49
C ARG A 59 -17.92 21.70 2.41
N ASP A 60 -17.56 21.51 1.13
CA ASP A 60 -18.30 22.12 0.04
C ASP A 60 -19.56 21.34 -0.34
N SER A 61 -19.58 20.03 -0.12
CA SER A 61 -20.76 19.19 -0.38
C SER A 61 -20.68 17.84 0.35
N ILE A 62 -21.82 17.12 0.38
CA ILE A 62 -21.90 15.74 0.87
C ILE A 62 -20.96 14.83 0.06
N TYR A 63 -20.80 15.09 -1.25
CA TYR A 63 -19.86 14.36 -2.10
C TYR A 63 -18.41 14.57 -1.63
N GLY A 64 -17.99 15.83 -1.44
CA GLY A 64 -16.65 16.15 -0.94
C GLY A 64 -16.37 15.51 0.42
N ALA A 65 -17.30 15.64 1.38
CA ALA A 65 -17.16 15.02 2.69
C ALA A 65 -17.00 13.49 2.61
N THR A 66 -17.82 12.82 1.79
CA THR A 66 -17.76 11.36 1.62
C THR A 66 -16.47 10.93 0.91
N PHE A 67 -16.07 11.65 -0.13
CA PHE A 67 -14.82 11.44 -0.86
C PHE A 67 -13.63 11.49 0.11
N PHE A 68 -13.40 12.62 0.76
CA PHE A 68 -12.22 12.83 1.61
C PHE A 68 -12.21 11.96 2.86
N MET A 69 -13.37 11.65 3.45
CA MET A 69 -13.44 10.70 4.59
C MET A 69 -13.03 9.30 4.16
N ALA A 70 -13.59 8.79 3.06
CA ALA A 70 -13.34 7.43 2.60
C ALA A 70 -11.90 7.26 2.08
N THR A 71 -11.45 8.15 1.20
CA THR A 71 -10.09 8.12 0.64
C THR A 71 -9.03 8.50 1.67
N GLY A 72 -9.34 9.42 2.60
CA GLY A 72 -8.45 9.80 3.69
C GLY A 72 -8.23 8.69 4.71
N PHE A 73 -9.29 7.98 5.09
CA PHE A 73 -9.16 6.82 5.99
C PHE A 73 -8.36 5.68 5.35
N HIS A 74 -8.58 5.44 4.05
CA HIS A 74 -7.77 4.50 3.30
C HIS A 74 -6.30 4.94 3.22
N GLY A 75 -6.03 6.21 2.90
CA GLY A 75 -4.66 6.76 2.87
C GLY A 75 -3.94 6.61 4.21
N PHE A 76 -4.65 6.77 5.34
CA PHE A 76 -4.11 6.47 6.67
C PHE A 76 -3.70 5.00 6.82
N HIS A 77 -4.50 4.05 6.33
CA HIS A 77 -4.14 2.62 6.34
C HIS A 77 -2.92 2.33 5.44
N VAL A 78 -2.81 2.99 4.28
CA VAL A 78 -1.62 2.87 3.42
C VAL A 78 -0.35 3.30 4.16
N ILE A 79 -0.41 4.40 4.91
CA ILE A 79 0.73 4.87 5.71
C ILE A 79 1.11 3.85 6.79
N ILE A 80 0.13 3.31 7.53
CA ILE A 80 0.38 2.26 8.53
C ILE A 80 1.03 1.03 7.87
N GLY A 81 0.48 0.58 6.75
CA GLY A 81 1.00 -0.57 6.01
C GLY A 81 2.44 -0.33 5.54
N THR A 82 2.74 0.89 5.08
CA THR A 82 4.07 1.26 4.59
C THR A 82 5.09 1.24 5.73
N ILE A 83 4.72 1.76 6.90
CA ILE A 83 5.55 1.67 8.12
C ILE A 83 5.76 0.21 8.53
N PHE A 84 4.71 -0.61 8.47
CA PHE A 84 4.81 -2.02 8.84
C PHE A 84 5.75 -2.80 7.91
N LEU A 85 5.66 -2.57 6.60
CA LEU A 85 6.58 -3.12 5.61
C LEU A 85 8.00 -2.58 5.77
N LEU A 86 8.17 -1.31 6.12
CA LEU A 86 9.48 -0.72 6.41
C LEU A 86 10.15 -1.39 7.63
N VAL A 87 9.38 -1.65 8.69
CA VAL A 87 9.88 -2.41 9.86
C VAL A 87 10.28 -3.83 9.44
N CYS A 88 9.48 -4.49 8.59
CA CYS A 88 9.85 -5.79 8.03
C CYS A 88 11.13 -5.70 7.19
N LEU A 89 11.30 -4.68 6.35
CA LEU A 89 12.52 -4.47 5.57
C LEU A 89 13.75 -4.35 6.47
N VAL A 90 13.69 -3.54 7.53
CA VAL A 90 14.80 -3.40 8.49
C VAL A 90 15.13 -4.74 9.17
N ARG A 91 14.12 -5.52 9.55
CA ARG A 91 14.31 -6.86 10.14
C ARG A 91 14.88 -7.87 9.14
N ALA A 92 14.45 -7.82 7.88
CA ALA A 92 15.00 -8.64 6.79
C ALA A 92 16.48 -8.30 6.51
N MET A 93 16.83 -7.02 6.57
CA MET A 93 18.22 -6.54 6.45
C MET A 93 19.08 -6.96 7.64
N LYS A 94 18.53 -7.08 8.85
CA LYS A 94 19.23 -7.64 10.02
C LYS A 94 19.36 -9.17 9.97
N GLY A 95 18.47 -9.83 9.25
CA GLY A 95 18.48 -11.29 9.08
C GLY A 95 17.60 -12.01 10.10
N ASP A 96 16.65 -11.31 10.70
CA ASP A 96 15.76 -11.83 11.74
C ASP A 96 14.70 -12.80 11.19
N PHE A 97 14.55 -12.89 9.86
CA PHE A 97 13.57 -13.77 9.23
C PHE A 97 14.21 -15.06 8.75
N THR A 98 13.56 -16.17 9.09
CA THR A 98 13.89 -17.49 8.56
C THR A 98 12.75 -18.01 7.68
N PRO A 99 13.03 -18.92 6.72
CA PRO A 99 12.00 -19.48 5.84
C PRO A 99 10.87 -20.22 6.56
N LYS A 100 11.02 -20.54 7.86
CA LYS A 100 9.99 -21.22 8.68
C LYS A 100 9.35 -20.32 9.72
N GLN A 101 10.00 -19.22 10.10
CA GLN A 101 9.51 -18.30 11.12
C GLN A 101 9.57 -16.86 10.60
N HIS A 102 8.48 -16.43 9.96
CA HIS A 102 8.36 -15.09 9.38
C HIS A 102 6.94 -14.52 9.46
N PHE A 103 6.18 -14.91 10.50
CA PHE A 103 4.81 -14.44 10.71
C PHE A 103 4.66 -12.91 10.67
N GLY A 104 5.67 -12.16 11.17
CA GLY A 104 5.65 -10.69 11.10
C GLY A 104 5.59 -10.16 9.66
N PHE A 105 6.24 -10.84 8.72
CA PHE A 105 6.18 -10.51 7.30
C PHE A 105 4.85 -10.97 6.67
N GLU A 106 4.35 -12.17 7.01
CA GLU A 106 3.04 -12.65 6.53
C GLU A 106 1.91 -11.70 6.95
N ALA A 107 1.90 -11.26 8.20
CA ALA A 107 0.93 -10.30 8.71
C ALA A 107 1.01 -8.96 7.97
N ALA A 108 2.22 -8.48 7.66
CA ALA A 108 2.41 -7.27 6.89
C ALA A 108 1.92 -7.42 5.43
N ALA A 109 2.17 -8.58 4.80
CA ALA A 109 1.68 -8.89 3.46
C ALA A 109 0.14 -8.97 3.41
N TRP A 110 -0.49 -9.62 4.40
CA TRP A 110 -1.96 -9.66 4.50
C TRP A 110 -2.56 -8.27 4.69
N TYR A 111 -1.94 -7.45 5.55
CA TYR A 111 -2.37 -6.07 5.74
C TYR A 111 -2.24 -5.25 4.45
N TRP A 112 -1.15 -5.45 3.70
CA TRP A 112 -0.94 -4.77 2.42
C TRP A 112 -1.98 -5.16 1.38
N HIS A 113 -2.28 -6.45 1.22
CA HIS A 113 -3.34 -6.90 0.33
C HIS A 113 -4.73 -6.42 0.75
N PHE A 114 -5.01 -6.32 2.06
CA PHE A 114 -6.24 -5.71 2.55
C PHE A 114 -6.37 -4.26 2.07
N VAL A 115 -5.30 -3.48 2.19
CA VAL A 115 -5.25 -2.10 1.70
C VAL A 115 -5.50 -2.05 0.19
N ASP A 116 -4.83 -2.89 -0.61
CA ASP A 116 -5.05 -2.97 -2.06
C ASP A 116 -6.52 -3.21 -2.43
N VAL A 117 -7.17 -4.17 -1.78
CA VAL A 117 -8.57 -4.52 -2.06
C VAL A 117 -9.50 -3.36 -1.72
N VAL A 118 -9.32 -2.70 -0.57
CA VAL A 118 -10.12 -1.54 -0.18
C VAL A 118 -9.98 -0.40 -1.21
N TRP A 119 -8.78 -0.19 -1.75
CA TRP A 119 -8.59 0.81 -2.81
C TRP A 119 -9.36 0.48 -4.07
N LEU A 120 -9.39 -0.78 -4.51
CA LEU A 120 -10.13 -1.19 -5.70
C LEU A 120 -11.64 -0.91 -5.57
N PHE A 121 -12.20 -1.12 -4.37
CA PHE A 121 -13.59 -0.74 -4.09
C PHE A 121 -13.78 0.78 -4.15
N LEU A 122 -12.91 1.56 -3.50
CA LEU A 122 -12.98 3.03 -3.54
C LEU A 122 -12.84 3.58 -4.95
N PHE A 123 -11.88 3.06 -5.73
CA PHE A 123 -11.66 3.46 -7.11
C PHE A 123 -12.91 3.18 -7.96
N THR A 124 -13.50 1.99 -7.86
CA THR A 124 -14.68 1.64 -8.65
C THR A 124 -15.91 2.47 -8.24
N SER A 125 -16.17 2.61 -6.94
CA SER A 125 -17.37 3.30 -6.46
C SER A 125 -17.29 4.82 -6.59
N VAL A 126 -16.15 5.42 -6.21
CA VAL A 126 -16.01 6.87 -6.10
C VAL A 126 -15.45 7.50 -7.37
N TYR A 127 -14.44 6.86 -7.99
CA TYR A 127 -13.73 7.43 -9.14
C TYR A 127 -14.26 6.97 -10.51
N VAL A 128 -15.08 5.91 -10.57
CA VAL A 128 -15.65 5.40 -11.84
C VAL A 128 -17.17 5.52 -11.85
N TRP A 129 -17.85 5.09 -10.80
CA TRP A 129 -19.32 5.09 -10.78
C TRP A 129 -19.93 6.45 -10.38
N ALA A 130 -19.31 7.16 -9.42
CA ALA A 130 -19.81 8.45 -8.93
C ALA A 130 -19.18 9.68 -9.62
N SER A 131 -18.35 9.46 -10.64
CA SER A 131 -17.65 10.49 -11.43
C SER A 131 -18.39 10.87 -12.71
#